data_AF-A0A392V3T6-F1
#
_entry.id   AF-A0A392V3T6-F1
#
_cell.length_a   1.000
_cell.length_b   1.000
_cell.length_c   1.000
_cell.angle_alpha   90.00
_cell.angle_beta   90.00
_cell.angle_gamma   90.00
#
_symmetry.space_group_name_H-M   'P 1'
#
loop_
_entity.id
_entity.type
_entity.pdbx_description
1 polymer ?
#
loop_
_entity_poly.entity_id
_entity_poly.type
_entity_poly.pdbx_seq_one_letter_code
_entity_poly.pdbx_strand_id
1 'polypeptide(L)' 'LEEEVEELKKSVALQYDEGFQVALDQVKVPFPDIDKERLGEVDAMKSIEGDKLMDYVPPVEE' A
#
# COMPACT_ATOMS: atom_id res chain seq x y z
N LEU A 1 12.44 -25.38 -12.26
CA LEU A 1 12.52 -23.96 -12.67
C LEU A 1 11.18 -23.23 -12.59
N GLU A 2 10.13 -23.60 -13.35
CA GLU A 2 8.82 -22.90 -13.24
C GLU A 2 8.16 -23.06 -11.87
N GLU A 3 8.19 -24.28 -11.32
CA GLU A 3 7.68 -24.60 -9.98
C GLU A 3 8.43 -23.83 -8.88
N GLU A 4 9.77 -23.81 -8.92
CA GLU A 4 10.60 -23.03 -7.99
C GLU A 4 10.29 -21.52 -8.05
N VAL A 5 10.00 -20.99 -9.24
CA VAL A 5 9.59 -19.59 -9.41
C VAL A 5 8.21 -19.34 -8.80
N GLU A 6 7.29 -20.28 -8.93
CA GLU A 6 5.95 -20.17 -8.34
C GLU A 6 6.01 -20.23 -6.81
N GLU A 7 6.79 -21.15 -6.25
CA GLU A 7 7.02 -21.25 -4.81
C GLU A 7 7.68 -19.98 -4.26
N LEU A 8 8.69 -19.45 -4.95
CA LEU A 8 9.33 -18.20 -4.56
C LEU A 8 8.33 -17.03 -4.56
N LYS A 9 7.49 -16.91 -5.59
CA LYS A 9 6.44 -15.89 -5.65
C LYS A 9 5.47 -15.98 -4.48
N LYS A 10 5.03 -17.21 -4.12
CA LYS A 10 4.15 -17.45 -2.97
C LYS A 10 4.84 -17.05 -1.67
N SER A 11 6.09 -17.45 -1.48
CA SER A 11 6.87 -17.12 -0.29
C SER A 11 7.06 -15.60 -0.13
N VAL A 12 7.42 -14.92 -1.22
CA VAL A 12 7.57 -13.46 -1.22
C VAL A 12 6.24 -12.76 -0.95
N ALA A 13 5.13 -13.23 -1.54
CA ALA A 13 3.81 -12.66 -1.29
C ALA A 13 3.39 -12.80 0.19
N LEU A 14 3.66 -13.95 0.82
CA LEU A 14 3.41 -14.16 2.24
C LEU A 14 4.23 -13.21 3.11
N GLN A 15 5.52 -13.05 2.82
CA GLN A 15 6.39 -12.12 3.56
C GLN A 15 5.92 -10.67 3.46
N TYR A 16 5.47 -10.23 2.28
CA TYR A 16 4.92 -8.89 2.11
C TYR A 16 3.60 -8.72 2.86
N ASP A 17 2.71 -9.71 2.85
CA ASP A 17 1.44 -9.62 3.57
C ASP A 17 1.66 -9.60 5.09
N GLU A 18 2.54 -10.46 5.62
CA GLU A 18 2.93 -10.45 7.05
C GLU A 18 3.55 -9.11 7.46
N GLY A 19 4.53 -8.61 6.69
CA GLY A 19 5.16 -7.32 6.95
C GLY A 19 4.17 -6.16 6.89
N PHE A 20 3.23 -6.20 5.95
CA PHE A 20 2.16 -5.22 5.82
C PHE A 20 1.22 -5.23 7.03
N GLN A 21 0.79 -6.40 7.52
CA GLN A 21 -0.05 -6.49 8.71
C GLN A 21 0.65 -5.92 9.96
N VAL A 22 1.93 -6.22 10.14
CA VAL A 22 2.71 -5.67 11.26
C VAL A 22 2.81 -4.15 11.19
N ALA A 23 3.10 -3.60 10.01
CA ALA A 23 3.14 -2.15 9.82
C ALA A 23 1.76 -1.50 10.05
N LEU A 24 0.69 -2.16 9.59
CA LEU A 24 -0.68 -1.70 9.81
C LEU A 24 -1.03 -1.64 11.30
N ASP A 25 -0.68 -2.67 12.07
CA ASP A 25 -0.91 -2.68 13.51
C ASP A 25 -0.11 -1.59 14.23
N GLN A 26 1.11 -1.29 13.79
CA GLN A 26 1.88 -0.17 14.31
C GLN A 26 1.22 1.19 14.02
N VAL A 27 0.64 1.37 12.83
CA VAL A 27 -0.07 2.60 12.42
C VAL A 27 -1.39 2.77 13.18
N LYS A 28 -2.08 1.68 13.49
CA LYS A 28 -3.32 1.69 14.28
C LYS A 28 -3.13 2.19 15.71
N VAL A 29 -1.95 2.06 16.30
CA VAL A 29 -1.68 2.53 17.66
C VAL A 29 -1.89 4.06 17.80
N PRO A 30 -1.24 4.91 16.98
CA PRO A 30 -1.50 6.35 16.97
C PRO A 30 -2.74 6.77 16.18
N PHE A 31 -3.17 5.97 15.20
CA PHE A 31 -4.30 6.29 14.31
C PHE A 31 -5.32 5.13 14.27
N PRO A 32 -6.17 4.98 15.30
CA PRO A 32 -7.04 3.81 15.47
C PRO A 32 -8.07 3.63 14.35
N ASP A 33 -8.40 4.71 13.64
CA ASP A 33 -9.36 4.69 12.53
C ASP A 33 -8.72 4.27 11.20
N ILE A 34 -7.41 4.01 11.14
CA ILE A 34 -6.74 3.52 9.94
C ILE A 34 -6.79 1.99 9.88
N ASP A 35 -7.34 1.46 8.80
CA ASP A 35 -7.32 0.03 8.48
C ASP A 35 -6.91 -0.19 7.02
N LYS A 36 -6.93 -1.46 6.58
CA LYS A 36 -6.55 -1.85 5.22
C LYS A 36 -7.47 -1.23 4.16
N GLU A 37 -8.75 -1.04 4.47
CA GLU A 37 -9.72 -0.47 3.52
C GLU A 37 -9.48 1.03 3.37
N ARG A 38 -9.34 1.76 4.47
CA ARG A 38 -8.98 3.18 4.46
C ARG A 38 -7.64 3.46 3.79
N LEU A 39 -6.63 2.63 4.01
CA LEU A 39 -5.36 2.74 3.29
C LEU A 39 -5.53 2.49 1.79
N GLY A 40 -6.45 1.60 1.40
CA GLY A 40 -6.79 1.36 0.00
C GLY A 40 -7.45 2.55 -0.70
N GLU A 41 -8.12 3.44 0.04
CA GLU A 41 -8.65 4.70 -0.50
C GLU A 41 -7.54 5.68 -0.89
N VAL A 42 -6.40 5.59 -0.19
CA VAL A 42 -5.17 6.35 -0.48
C VAL A 42 -4.41 5.64 -1.60
N ASP A 43 -5.03 5.60 -2.78
CA ASP A 43 -4.37 5.08 -3.98
C ASP A 43 -3.03 5.80 -4.19
N ALA A 44 -1.96 5.05 -4.46
CA ALA A 44 -0.62 5.57 -4.69
C ALA A 44 -0.57 6.57 -5.88
N MET A 45 -1.58 6.51 -6.77
CA MET A 45 -1.78 7.46 -7.86
C MET A 45 -2.62 8.70 -7.45
N LYS A 46 -2.86 8.92 -6.15
CA LYS A 46 -3.50 10.13 -5.64
C LYS A 46 -2.44 11.13 -5.17
N SER A 47 -2.69 12.40 -5.44
CA SER A 47 -1.97 13.52 -4.86
C SER A 47 -2.74 14.09 -3.66
N ILE A 48 -2.01 14.74 -2.76
CA ILE A 48 -2.59 15.47 -1.63
C ILE A 48 -2.65 16.94 -2.02
N GLU A 49 -3.86 17.48 -2.17
CA GLU A 49 -4.10 18.92 -2.34
C GLU A 49 -4.85 19.45 -1.12
N GLY A 50 -4.11 20.11 -0.21
CA GLY A 50 -4.65 20.57 1.07
C GLY A 50 -5.04 19.40 1.97
N ASP A 51 -6.33 19.25 2.24
CA ASP A 51 -6.93 18.21 3.08
C ASP A 51 -7.63 17.10 2.26
N LYS A 52 -7.46 17.08 0.94
CA LYS A 52 -8.16 16.15 0.04
C LYS A 52 -7.23 15.35 -0.86
N LEU A 53 -7.62 14.10 -1.12
CA LEU A 53 -7.01 13.22 -2.12
C LEU A 53 -7.61 13.50 -3.50
N MET A 54 -6.75 13.83 -4.46
CA MET A 54 -7.10 14.09 -5.86
C MET A 54 -6.36 13.12 -6.77
N ASP A 55 -6.87 12.88 -7.99
CA ASP A 55 -6.10 12.14 -8.99
C ASP A 55 -4.77 12.83 -9.26
N TYR A 56 -3.68 12.07 -9.28
CA TYR A 56 -2.38 12.61 -9.66
C TYR A 56 -2.41 13.02 -11.14
N VAL A 57 -2.13 14.29 -11.40
CA VAL A 57 -1.88 14.80 -12.75
C VAL A 57 -0.37 15.00 -12.88
N PRO A 58 0.32 14.24 -13.75
CA PRO A 58 1.74 14.47 -13.99
C PRO A 58 1.95 15.90 -14.49
N PRO A 59 3.03 16.58 -14.06
CA PRO A 59 3.38 17.88 -14.64
C PRO A 59 3.54 17.73 -16.15
N VAL A 60 2.98 18.67 -16.91
CA VAL A 60 3.22 18.74 -18.36
C VAL A 60 4.69 19.09 -18.54
N GLU A 61 5.48 18.19 -19.12
CA GLU A 61 6.86 18.48 -19.49
C GLU A 61 6.84 19.59 -20.57
N GLU A 62 7.46 20.73 -20.28
CA GLU A 62 7.64 21.85 -21.23
C GLU A 62 8.73 21.58 -22.26
#